data_AF-R7TCE7-F1
#
_entry.id   AF-R7TCE7-F1
#
_cell.length_a   1.000
_cell.length_b   1.000
_cell.length_c   1.000
_cell.angle_alpha   90.00
_cell.angle_beta   90.00
_cell.angle_gamma   90.00
#
_symmetry.space_group_name_H-M   'P 1'
#
loop_
_entity.id
_entity.type
_entity.pdbx_description
1 polymer ?
#
loop_
_entity_poly.entity_id
_entity_poly.type
_entity_poly.pdbx_seq_one_letter_code
_entity_poly.pdbx_strand_id
1 'polypeptide(L)'
;MANYNLPRGEVQFLDTVQFPVFGDLTPLAYCYQRYLYTPIHCHEAYESGRHVSGAYEIQPETANHVISVYCHMEDGVGWTVFQRRVDGTLGFNRRWLEYKYGFGSLYGEFWLGNDPLHLLTSQLKYKLRVDMWDWEGNSTRAEYGSFGVESEAKKYALRVKNYLGDAGEFLLP
;
A
#
# COMPACT_ATOMS: atom_id res chain seq x y z
N MET A 1 -13.43 -3.09 30.98
CA MET A 1 -13.64 -4.33 30.21
C MET A 1 -13.10 -4.06 28.82
N ALA A 2 -11.97 -4.67 28.44
CA ALA A 2 -11.43 -4.51 27.09
C ALA A 2 -12.39 -5.22 26.13
N ASN A 3 -12.80 -4.55 25.05
CA ASN A 3 -13.60 -5.17 24.00
C ASN A 3 -12.71 -6.18 23.27
N TYR A 4 -12.93 -7.46 23.52
CA TYR A 4 -12.22 -8.59 22.89
C TYR A 4 -12.51 -8.75 21.38
N ASN A 5 -13.29 -7.83 20.78
CA ASN A 5 -13.66 -7.85 19.35
C ASN A 5 -12.86 -6.86 18.49
N LEU A 6 -11.81 -6.22 19.02
CA LEU A 6 -10.96 -5.33 18.23
C LEU A 6 -9.72 -6.11 17.74
N PRO A 7 -9.33 -5.97 16.46
CA PRO A 7 -8.13 -6.61 15.95
C PRO A 7 -6.91 -6.16 16.77
N ARG A 8 -6.06 -7.12 17.11
CA ARG A 8 -4.78 -6.89 17.79
C ARG A 8 -3.81 -6.15 16.88
N GLY A 9 -3.82 -6.51 15.60
CA GLY A 9 -3.02 -5.85 14.58
C GLY A 9 -3.69 -5.93 13.21
N GLU A 10 -3.19 -5.10 12.31
CA GLU A 10 -3.75 -4.89 10.98
C GLU A 10 -2.64 -4.42 10.04
N VAL A 11 -2.59 -4.94 8.82
CA VAL A 11 -1.72 -4.44 7.76
C VAL A 11 -2.54 -4.20 6.51
N GLN A 12 -2.37 -3.02 5.91
CA GLN A 12 -3.05 -2.64 4.68
C GLN A 12 -2.05 -2.55 3.52
N PHE A 13 -2.39 -3.20 2.42
CA PHE A 13 -1.54 -3.39 1.26
C PHE A 13 -2.22 -2.84 0.01
N LEU A 14 -1.41 -2.24 -0.86
CA LEU A 14 -1.80 -1.81 -2.20
C LEU A 14 -1.03 -2.58 -3.26
N ASP A 15 -1.75 -3.01 -4.29
CA ASP A 15 -1.19 -3.58 -5.50
C ASP A 15 -1.94 -3.03 -6.72
N THR A 16 -1.23 -2.83 -7.83
CA THR A 16 -1.84 -2.34 -9.07
C THR A 16 -2.59 -3.47 -9.76
N VAL A 17 -3.78 -3.19 -10.31
CA VAL A 17 -4.55 -4.15 -11.11
C VAL A 17 -4.34 -3.97 -12.61
N GLN A 18 -3.41 -3.09 -13.01
CA GLN A 18 -3.11 -2.78 -14.39
C GLN A 18 -1.62 -2.90 -14.64
N PHE A 19 -1.27 -3.82 -15.53
CA PHE A 19 0.07 -3.95 -16.07
C PHE A 19 0.20 -2.96 -17.23
N PRO A 20 1.18 -2.05 -17.22
CA PRO A 20 1.45 -1.28 -18.42
C PRO A 20 1.96 -2.23 -19.52
N VAL A 21 1.22 -2.28 -20.62
CA VAL A 21 1.66 -2.95 -21.85
C VAL A 21 2.64 -2.00 -22.53
N PHE A 22 3.93 -2.14 -22.24
CA PHE A 22 4.96 -1.34 -22.90
C PHE A 22 5.41 -2.05 -24.18
N GLY A 23 5.19 -1.40 -25.33
CA GLY A 23 5.52 -1.93 -26.66
C GLY A 23 7.02 -2.14 -26.93
N ASP A 24 7.27 -2.92 -27.98
CA ASP A 24 8.44 -3.08 -28.87
C ASP A 24 9.87 -2.74 -28.37
N LEU A 25 10.22 -2.98 -27.10
CA LEU A 25 11.62 -2.98 -26.66
C LEU A 25 12.19 -4.41 -26.68
N THR A 26 13.48 -4.54 -27.00
CA THR A 26 14.18 -5.83 -26.91
C THR A 26 14.36 -6.23 -25.44
N PRO A 27 14.34 -7.53 -25.10
CA PRO A 27 14.45 -7.99 -23.71
C PRO A 27 15.68 -7.47 -22.95
N LEU A 28 16.81 -7.28 -23.64
CA LEU A 28 18.06 -6.77 -23.05
C LEU A 28 18.02 -5.25 -22.81
N ALA A 29 17.45 -4.47 -23.73
CA ALA A 29 17.26 -3.04 -23.54
C ALA A 29 16.29 -2.77 -22.37
N TYR A 30 15.22 -3.57 -22.28
CA TYR A 30 14.27 -3.52 -21.19
C TYR A 30 14.92 -3.81 -19.83
N CYS A 31 15.74 -4.87 -19.73
CA CYS A 31 16.44 -5.24 -18.50
C CYS A 31 17.44 -4.15 -18.02
N TYR A 32 18.21 -3.57 -18.95
CA TYR A 32 19.16 -2.48 -18.62
C TYR A 32 18.44 -1.21 -18.14
N GLN A 33 17.31 -0.89 -18.75
CA GLN A 33 16.50 0.28 -18.40
C GLN A 33 15.80 0.10 -17.03
N ARG A 34 15.36 -1.13 -16.71
CA ARG A 34 14.75 -1.48 -15.40
C ARG A 34 15.73 -1.55 -14.24
N TYR A 35 17.02 -1.77 -14.48
CA TYR A 35 18.04 -1.80 -13.43
C TYR A 35 18.42 -0.39 -12.93
N LEU A 36 18.36 0.61 -13.82
CA LEU A 36 18.79 1.99 -13.52
C LEU A 36 17.64 2.93 -13.14
N TYR A 37 16.38 2.54 -13.37
CA TYR A 37 15.22 3.37 -13.10
C TYR A 37 14.60 3.07 -11.73
N THR A 38 14.15 4.12 -11.04
CA THR A 38 13.41 4.00 -9.78
C THR A 38 12.02 3.45 -10.09
N PRO A 39 11.61 2.31 -9.52
CA PRO A 39 10.30 1.72 -9.82
C PRO A 39 9.17 2.66 -9.39
N ILE A 40 8.06 2.68 -10.11
CA ILE A 40 6.92 3.56 -9.82
C ILE A 40 6.07 3.06 -8.64
N HIS A 41 6.14 1.75 -8.36
CA HIS A 41 5.50 1.09 -7.22
C HIS A 41 6.18 -0.24 -6.90
N CYS A 42 5.87 -0.84 -5.75
CA CYS A 42 6.48 -2.10 -5.30
C CYS A 42 6.32 -3.26 -6.29
N HIS A 43 5.21 -3.32 -7.03
CA HIS A 43 4.99 -4.38 -8.00
C HIS A 43 6.01 -4.33 -9.16
N GLU A 44 6.37 -3.13 -9.61
CA GLU A 44 7.39 -2.97 -10.66
C GLU A 44 8.78 -3.31 -10.10
N ALA A 45 9.04 -2.96 -8.83
CA ALA A 45 10.26 -3.38 -8.15
C ALA A 45 10.37 -4.93 -8.16
N TYR A 46 9.27 -5.64 -7.88
CA TYR A 46 9.21 -7.10 -7.97
C TYR A 46 9.51 -7.59 -9.39
N GLU A 47 8.82 -7.07 -10.41
CA GLU A 47 9.05 -7.46 -11.81
C GLU A 47 10.45 -7.11 -12.34
N SER A 48 11.15 -6.19 -11.69
CA SER A 48 12.57 -5.87 -11.99
C SER A 48 13.56 -6.83 -11.35
N GLY A 49 13.07 -7.87 -10.64
CA GLY A 49 13.89 -8.89 -9.99
C GLY A 49 14.20 -8.63 -8.52
N ARG A 50 13.61 -7.58 -7.92
CA ARG A 50 13.82 -7.24 -6.51
C ARG A 50 12.80 -7.97 -5.64
N HIS A 51 13.13 -9.18 -5.20
CA HIS A 51 12.18 -10.07 -4.51
C HIS A 51 12.32 -10.07 -2.98
N VAL A 52 13.15 -9.20 -2.40
CA VAL A 52 13.35 -9.16 -0.94
C VAL A 52 12.43 -8.12 -0.32
N SER A 53 11.61 -8.51 0.66
CA SER A 53 10.78 -7.55 1.40
C SER A 53 11.63 -6.53 2.16
N GLY A 54 11.24 -5.26 2.16
CA GLY A 54 12.01 -4.19 2.80
C GLY A 54 11.55 -2.79 2.45
N ALA A 55 12.31 -1.78 2.87
CA ALA A 55 12.10 -0.40 2.44
C ALA A 55 12.68 -0.18 1.04
N TYR A 56 11.91 0.44 0.16
CA TYR A 56 12.28 0.77 -1.21
C TYR A 56 12.02 2.25 -1.47
N GLU A 57 12.86 2.85 -2.31
CA GLU A 57 12.53 4.11 -2.95
C GLU A 57 11.75 3.84 -4.23
N ILE A 58 10.60 4.48 -4.35
CA ILE A 58 9.77 4.45 -5.55
C ILE A 58 9.52 5.88 -6.04
N GLN A 59 9.24 6.03 -7.32
CA GLN A 59 8.87 7.31 -7.91
C GLN A 59 7.58 7.15 -8.71
N PRO A 60 6.41 7.37 -8.06
CA PRO A 60 5.13 7.37 -8.76
C PRO A 60 5.16 8.27 -10.01
N GLU A 61 4.50 7.88 -11.11
CA GLU A 61 4.55 8.63 -12.38
C GLU A 61 4.07 10.08 -12.22
N THR A 62 3.11 10.29 -11.33
CA THR A 62 2.53 11.61 -11.03
C THR A 62 3.38 12.42 -10.03
N ALA A 63 4.40 11.80 -9.43
CA ALA A 63 5.28 12.44 -8.45
C ALA A 63 6.53 13.02 -9.11
N ASN A 64 6.90 14.22 -8.66
CA ASN A 64 8.15 14.88 -9.04
C ASN A 64 9.32 14.57 -8.08
N HIS A 65 9.12 13.63 -7.16
CA HIS A 65 10.08 13.24 -6.13
C HIS A 65 9.95 11.75 -5.81
N VAL A 66 11.01 11.17 -5.25
CA VAL A 66 11.01 9.80 -4.72
C VAL A 66 10.31 9.76 -3.37
N ILE A 67 9.60 8.66 -3.10
CA ILE A 67 9.01 8.36 -1.80
C ILE A 67 9.53 7.01 -1.28
N SER A 68 9.76 6.91 0.02
CA SER A 68 10.15 5.64 0.66
C SER A 68 8.91 4.87 1.10
N VAL A 69 8.79 3.62 0.68
CA VAL A 69 7.68 2.72 1.03
C VAL A 69 8.22 1.39 1.53
N TYR A 70 7.40 0.65 2.29
CA TYR A 70 7.71 -0.74 2.58
C TYR A 70 7.08 -1.63 1.50
N CYS A 71 7.90 -2.36 0.78
CA CYS A 71 7.45 -3.37 -0.17
C CYS A 71 7.47 -4.75 0.48
N HIS A 72 6.30 -5.39 0.51
CA HIS A 72 6.15 -6.77 0.90
C HIS A 72 6.08 -7.64 -0.37
N MET A 73 7.12 -8.43 -0.58
CA MET A 73 7.28 -9.29 -1.75
C MET A 73 6.77 -10.69 -1.41
N GLU A 74 5.68 -11.11 -2.02
CA GLU A 74 4.98 -12.37 -1.73
C GLU A 74 4.28 -12.90 -3.00
N ASP A 75 4.46 -14.20 -3.29
CA ASP A 75 3.71 -14.93 -4.34
C ASP A 75 3.65 -14.25 -5.72
N GLY A 76 4.76 -13.70 -6.20
CA GLY A 76 4.80 -13.05 -7.50
C GLY A 76 4.34 -11.58 -7.48
N VAL A 77 4.00 -11.03 -6.31
CA VAL A 77 3.42 -9.70 -6.16
C VAL A 77 4.28 -8.84 -5.23
N GLY A 78 4.57 -7.63 -5.67
CA GLY A 78 5.19 -6.60 -4.83
C GLY A 78 4.14 -5.68 -4.22
N TRP A 79 3.69 -5.99 -3.01
CA TRP A 79 2.69 -5.20 -2.29
C TRP A 79 3.31 -3.96 -1.66
N THR A 80 2.68 -2.81 -1.87
CA THR A 80 3.03 -1.57 -1.17
C THR A 80 2.26 -1.50 0.15
N VAL A 81 2.96 -1.56 1.28
CA VAL A 81 2.33 -1.43 2.60
C VAL A 81 2.21 0.05 2.95
N PHE A 82 1.00 0.51 3.24
CA PHE A 82 0.77 1.93 3.62
C PHE A 82 0.31 2.12 5.07
N GLN A 83 -0.10 1.05 5.73
CA GLN A 83 -0.42 1.04 7.15
C GLN A 83 0.07 -0.28 7.74
N ARG A 84 0.76 -0.21 8.89
CA ARG A 84 1.05 -1.39 9.71
C ARG A 84 0.76 -1.12 11.20
N ARG A 85 -0.01 -2.02 11.84
CA ARG A 85 -0.24 -2.15 13.29
C ARG A 85 0.14 -3.56 13.73
N VAL A 86 0.88 -3.68 14.83
CA VAL A 86 1.39 -4.96 15.35
C VAL A 86 1.12 -5.11 16.84
N ASP A 87 1.48 -4.10 17.63
CA ASP A 87 1.51 -4.17 19.09
C ASP A 87 0.92 -2.94 19.78
N GLY A 88 0.54 -1.91 19.02
CA GLY A 88 -0.06 -0.68 19.54
C GLY A 88 0.92 0.26 20.23
N THR A 89 2.23 0.08 20.06
CA THR A 89 3.27 0.94 20.64
C THR A 89 3.28 2.34 20.05
N LEU A 90 2.82 2.51 18.81
CA LEU A 90 2.68 3.80 18.16
C LEU A 90 1.24 4.30 18.32
N GLY A 91 1.07 5.50 18.88
CA GLY A 91 -0.23 6.17 18.92
C GLY A 91 -0.68 6.58 17.51
N PHE A 92 -1.90 6.21 17.12
CA PHE A 92 -2.52 6.62 15.84
C PHE A 92 -3.50 7.80 15.99
N ASN A 93 -3.79 8.27 17.20
CA ASN A 93 -4.56 9.50 17.39
C ASN A 93 -3.67 10.74 17.09
N ARG A 94 -3.60 11.12 15.82
CA ARG A 94 -2.68 12.12 15.28
C ARG A 94 -3.38 13.31 14.64
N ARG A 95 -2.67 14.42 14.50
CA ARG A 95 -3.18 15.63 13.85
C ARG A 95 -3.23 15.46 12.33
N TRP A 96 -4.01 16.33 11.67
CA TRP A 96 -4.14 16.35 10.21
C TRP A 96 -2.79 16.32 9.47
N LEU A 97 -1.85 17.17 9.91
CA LEU A 97 -0.54 17.30 9.26
C LEU A 97 0.30 16.02 9.36
N GLU A 98 0.20 15.29 10.48
CA GLU A 98 0.87 14.00 10.66
C GLU A 98 0.24 12.92 9.75
N TYR A 99 -1.09 12.90 9.62
CA TYR A 99 -1.76 11.99 8.68
C TYR A 99 -1.48 12.34 7.21
N LYS A 100 -1.33 13.63 6.90
CA LYS A 100 -0.97 14.11 5.56
C LYS A 100 0.40 13.57 5.11
N TYR A 101 1.42 13.72 5.94
CA TYR A 101 2.80 13.36 5.59
C TYR A 101 3.25 11.96 6.04
N GLY A 102 2.50 11.33 6.94
CA GLY A 102 2.87 10.03 7.51
C GLY A 102 3.61 10.13 8.83
N PHE A 103 3.66 9.02 9.54
CA PHE A 103 4.34 8.88 10.84
C PHE A 103 4.68 7.42 11.12
N GLY A 104 5.63 7.19 12.04
CA GLY A 104 6.09 5.85 12.42
C GLY A 104 7.34 5.40 11.68
N SER A 105 7.54 4.09 11.58
CA SER A 105 8.70 3.47 10.94
C SER A 105 8.27 2.38 9.96
N LEU A 106 8.84 2.36 8.75
CA LEU A 106 8.57 1.33 7.74
C LEU A 106 8.91 -0.10 8.23
N TYR A 107 9.80 -0.22 9.22
CA TYR A 107 10.16 -1.49 9.86
C TYR A 107 9.36 -1.79 11.15
N GLY A 108 8.45 -0.91 11.55
CA GLY A 108 7.59 -1.06 12.73
C GLY A 108 6.14 -0.70 12.41
N GLU A 109 5.43 -0.09 13.36
CA GLU A 109 4.11 0.49 13.10
C GLU A 109 4.27 1.82 12.35
N PHE A 110 3.40 2.06 11.36
CA PHE A 110 3.41 3.32 10.61
C PHE A 110 2.11 3.59 9.86
N TRP A 111 1.97 4.86 9.48
CA TRP A 111 1.06 5.35 8.45
C TRP A 111 1.90 6.06 7.38
N LEU A 112 1.77 5.65 6.12
CA LEU A 112 2.60 6.17 5.03
C LEU A 112 2.37 7.66 4.77
N GLY A 113 1.15 8.14 4.99
CA GLY A 113 0.74 9.51 4.70
C GLY A 113 -0.32 9.56 3.60
N ASN A 114 -1.27 10.48 3.74
CA ASN A 114 -2.36 10.64 2.79
C ASN A 114 -1.90 11.24 1.46
N ASP A 115 -0.87 12.11 1.46
CA ASP A 115 -0.30 12.65 0.23
C ASP A 115 0.37 11.55 -0.62
N PRO A 116 1.30 10.73 -0.08
CA PRO A 116 1.83 9.56 -0.78
C PRO A 116 0.74 8.59 -1.26
N LEU A 117 -0.29 8.35 -0.43
CA LEU A 117 -1.37 7.44 -0.76
C LEU A 117 -2.24 7.96 -1.91
N HIS A 118 -2.53 9.26 -1.93
CA HIS A 118 -3.22 9.91 -3.05
C HIS A 118 -2.38 9.85 -4.33
N LEU A 119 -1.07 10.12 -4.25
CA LEU A 119 -0.15 10.05 -5.39
C LEU A 119 -0.16 8.66 -6.03
N LEU A 120 0.02 7.62 -5.21
CA LEU A 120 -0.03 6.22 -5.65
C LEU A 120 -1.38 5.89 -6.27
N THR A 121 -2.47 6.17 -5.58
CA THR A 121 -3.80 5.72 -6.05
C THR A 121 -4.38 6.54 -7.20
N SER A 122 -3.73 7.65 -7.58
CA SER A 122 -4.13 8.48 -8.72
C SER A 122 -3.42 8.13 -10.02
N GLN A 123 -2.29 7.42 -10.00
CA GLN A 123 -1.56 7.07 -11.22
C GLN A 123 -2.17 5.86 -11.95
N LEU A 124 -2.66 4.87 -11.22
CA LEU A 124 -3.17 3.60 -11.75
C LEU A 124 -4.38 3.13 -10.94
N LYS A 125 -5.03 2.06 -11.39
CA LYS A 125 -6.03 1.37 -10.58
C LYS A 125 -5.33 0.46 -9.57
N TYR A 126 -5.66 0.64 -8.30
CA TYR A 126 -5.15 -0.19 -7.20
C TYR A 126 -6.25 -1.06 -6.61
N LYS A 127 -5.88 -2.26 -6.17
CA LYS A 127 -6.65 -3.06 -5.22
C LYS A 127 -6.08 -2.88 -3.82
N LEU A 128 -6.94 -3.04 -2.82
CA LEU A 128 -6.59 -3.03 -1.40
C LEU A 128 -6.71 -4.45 -0.86
N ARG A 129 -5.72 -4.89 -0.07
CA ARG A 129 -5.82 -6.05 0.82
C ARG A 129 -5.64 -5.57 2.26
N VAL A 130 -6.47 -6.05 3.16
CA VAL A 130 -6.40 -5.78 4.60
C VAL A 130 -6.30 -7.11 5.32
N ASP A 131 -5.16 -7.36 5.96
CA ASP A 131 -4.94 -8.53 6.79
C ASP A 131 -5.08 -8.11 8.26
N MET A 132 -5.94 -8.79 9.01
CA MET A 132 -6.21 -8.51 10.43
C MET A 132 -6.01 -9.77 11.26
N TRP A 133 -5.60 -9.61 12.51
CA TRP A 133 -5.57 -10.73 13.47
C TRP A 133 -5.96 -10.28 14.87
N ASP A 134 -6.50 -11.21 15.66
CA ASP A 134 -6.96 -10.97 17.02
C ASP A 134 -5.94 -11.43 18.09
N TRP A 135 -6.34 -11.34 19.34
CA TRP A 135 -5.53 -11.73 20.50
C TRP A 135 -5.45 -13.25 20.68
N GLU A 136 -6.37 -14.00 20.08
CA GLU A 136 -6.46 -15.46 20.12
C GLU A 136 -5.66 -16.11 18.98
N GLY A 137 -5.16 -15.31 18.04
CA GLY A 137 -4.35 -15.75 16.90
C GLY A 137 -5.18 -16.05 15.65
N ASN A 138 -6.47 -15.76 15.64
CA ASN A 138 -7.29 -15.87 14.42
C ASN A 138 -6.93 -14.74 13.46
N SER A 139 -6.84 -15.04 12.17
CA SER A 139 -6.56 -14.07 11.11
C SER A 139 -7.67 -14.02 10.08
N THR A 140 -8.04 -12.83 9.61
CA THR A 140 -9.03 -12.59 8.56
C THR A 140 -8.47 -11.66 7.48
N ARG A 141 -9.05 -11.75 6.28
CA ARG A 141 -8.61 -10.97 5.12
C ARG A 141 -9.79 -10.32 4.41
N ALA A 142 -9.65 -9.04 4.10
CA ALA A 142 -10.57 -8.31 3.23
C ALA A 142 -9.83 -7.81 1.99
N GLU A 143 -10.42 -7.98 0.81
CA GLU A 143 -9.90 -7.41 -0.44
C GLU A 143 -10.92 -6.49 -1.10
N TYR A 144 -10.43 -5.46 -1.78
CA TYR A 144 -11.23 -4.53 -2.57
C TYR A 144 -10.58 -4.37 -3.94
N GLY A 145 -11.29 -4.73 -5.00
CA GLY A 145 -10.78 -4.68 -6.37
C GLY A 145 -10.57 -3.27 -6.92
N SER A 146 -11.03 -2.24 -6.22
CA SER A 146 -10.69 -0.84 -6.50
C SER A 146 -10.58 -0.05 -5.21
N PHE A 147 -9.44 0.63 -5.05
CA PHE A 147 -9.14 1.51 -3.94
C PHE A 147 -8.50 2.79 -4.46
N GLY A 148 -8.91 3.93 -3.90
CA GLY A 148 -8.24 5.19 -4.10
C GLY A 148 -8.57 6.23 -3.04
N VAL A 149 -7.69 7.20 -2.92
CA VAL A 149 -7.81 8.32 -1.99
C VAL A 149 -7.77 9.60 -2.79
N GLU A 150 -8.75 10.48 -2.60
CA GLU A 150 -8.83 11.76 -3.31
C GLU A 150 -7.81 12.78 -2.77
N SER A 151 -7.70 13.94 -3.41
CA SER A 151 -6.75 14.99 -2.99
C SER A 151 -7.10 15.62 -1.64
N GLU A 152 -6.15 16.38 -1.07
CA GLU A 152 -6.37 17.16 0.16
C GLU A 152 -7.55 18.14 0.03
N ALA A 153 -7.72 18.76 -1.14
CA ALA A 153 -8.84 19.66 -1.41
C ALA A 153 -10.21 18.96 -1.29
N LYS A 154 -10.25 17.65 -1.56
CA LYS A 154 -11.40 16.77 -1.36
C LYS A 154 -11.33 15.99 -0.05
N LYS A 155 -10.50 16.44 0.90
CA LYS A 155 -10.32 15.90 2.25
C LYS A 155 -9.93 14.42 2.27
N TYR A 156 -9.15 13.97 1.29
CA TYR A 156 -8.72 12.57 1.19
C TYR A 156 -9.88 11.57 1.20
N ALA A 157 -11.01 11.93 0.58
CA ALA A 157 -12.18 11.08 0.51
C ALA A 157 -11.84 9.70 -0.08
N LEU A 158 -12.26 8.64 0.63
CA LEU A 158 -12.05 7.26 0.24
C LEU A 158 -12.94 6.88 -0.96
N ARG A 159 -12.35 6.18 -1.92
CA ARG A 159 -13.04 5.55 -3.04
C ARG A 159 -12.74 4.05 -2.99
N VAL A 160 -13.72 3.25 -2.59
CA VAL A 160 -13.62 1.78 -2.66
C VAL A 160 -14.74 1.20 -3.48
N LYS A 161 -14.44 0.16 -4.26
CA LYS A 161 -15.43 -0.64 -5.01
C LYS A 161 -14.96 -2.10 -5.07
N ASN A 162 -15.89 -2.98 -5.48
CA ASN A 162 -15.61 -4.39 -5.77
C ASN A 162 -15.02 -5.13 -4.56
N TYR A 163 -15.72 -5.08 -3.42
CA TYR A 163 -15.34 -5.85 -2.24
C TYR A 163 -15.36 -7.35 -2.53
N LEU A 164 -14.34 -8.05 -2.05
CA LEU A 164 -14.16 -9.50 -2.10
C LEU A 164 -13.53 -9.93 -0.76
N GLY A 165 -14.25 -10.65 0.11
CA GLY A 165 -13.69 -11.11 1.38
C GLY A 165 -14.72 -11.67 2.35
N ASP A 166 -14.26 -12.40 3.36
CA ASP A 166 -15.06 -13.02 4.41
C ASP A 166 -15.11 -12.19 5.71
N ALA A 167 -14.30 -11.14 5.80
CA ALA A 167 -14.16 -10.28 6.98
C ALA A 167 -15.31 -9.28 7.20
N GLY A 168 -16.43 -9.40 6.48
CA GLY A 168 -17.57 -8.48 6.54
C GLY A 168 -17.37 -7.18 5.74
N GLU A 169 -18.45 -6.68 5.14
CA GLU A 169 -18.46 -5.46 4.32
C GLU A 169 -18.43 -4.20 5.20
N PHE A 170 -17.24 -3.76 5.63
CA PHE A 170 -17.09 -2.61 6.54
C PHE A 170 -16.83 -1.25 5.84
N LEU A 171 -16.51 -1.23 4.55
CA LEU A 171 -16.10 0.00 3.84
C LEU A 171 -17.07 0.48 2.73
N LEU A 172 -18.26 -0.11 2.59
CA LEU A 172 -19.27 0.40 1.65
C LEU A 172 -20.07 1.56 2.28
N PRO A 173 -20.41 2.61 1.50
CA PRO A 173 -21.22 3.74 1.98
C PRO A 173 -22.68 3.37 2.24
#